data_AF-A0A7W9GEV9-F1
#
_entry.id   AF-A0A7W9GEV9-F1
#
_cell.length_a   1.000
_cell.length_b   1.000
_cell.length_c   1.000
_cell.angle_alpha   90.00
_cell.angle_beta   90.00
_cell.angle_gamma   90.00
#
_symmetry.space_group_name_H-M   'P 1'
#
loop_
_entity.id
_entity.type
_entity.pdbx_description
1 polymer ?
#
loop_
_entity_poly.entity_id
_entity_poly.type
_entity_poly.pdbx_seq_one_letter_code
_entity_poly.pdbx_strand_id
1 'polypeptide(L)' 'MDRRIVPADGLPVIGRSPVYSNVRSVTTNAGITLGPVLAQLMATEVLDGARMDVLDPYRADRF' A
#
# COMPACT_ATOMS: atom_id res chain seq x y z
N MET A 1 11.96 9.41 21.92
CA MET A 1 11.51 8.08 21.48
C MET A 1 11.17 8.17 20.00
N ASP A 2 11.89 7.47 19.12
CA ASP A 2 11.63 7.45 17.68
C ASP A 2 10.32 6.70 17.41
N ARG A 3 9.21 7.44 17.21
CA ARG A 3 7.88 6.84 16.99
C ARG A 3 7.69 6.52 15.51
N ARG A 4 8.37 5.47 15.04
CA ARG A 4 8.03 4.89 13.74
C ARG A 4 6.77 4.07 13.90
N ILE A 5 5.71 4.50 13.23
CA ILE A 5 4.49 3.71 13.10
C ILE A 5 4.81 2.61 12.10
N VAL A 6 5.03 1.40 12.62
CA VAL A 6 5.32 0.20 11.84
C VAL A 6 4.18 -0.79 12.11
N PRO A 7 3.57 -1.39 11.07
CA PRO A 7 2.59 -2.46 11.23
C PRO A 7 3.16 -3.64 12.04
N ALA A 8 2.30 -4.44 12.66
CA ALA A 8 2.73 -5.53 13.56
C ALA A 8 3.69 -6.54 12.89
N ASP A 9 3.60 -6.68 11.56
CA ASP A 9 4.44 -7.57 10.75
C ASP A 9 5.64 -6.89 10.10
N GLY A 10 5.81 -5.57 10.29
CA GLY A 10 6.92 -4.83 9.70
C GLY A 10 6.79 -4.50 8.21
N LEU A 11 5.72 -4.91 7.54
CA LEU A 11 5.55 -4.78 6.09
C LEU A 11 4.66 -3.58 5.73
N PRO A 12 4.85 -2.95 4.55
CA PRO A 12 3.92 -1.94 4.04
C PRO A 12 2.47 -2.44 4.01
N VAL A 13 1.51 -1.56 4.26
CA VAL A 13 0.07 -1.87 4.17
C VAL A 13 -0.54 -1.05 3.04
N ILE A 14 -1.14 -1.74 2.09
CA ILE A 14 -1.74 -1.17 0.89
C ILE A 14 -3.19 -1.61 0.82
N GLY A 15 -4.11 -0.66 0.72
CA GLY A 15 -5.53 -0.97 0.80
C GLY A 15 -6.38 -0.05 -0.05
N ARG A 16 -7.53 -0.58 -0.47
CA ARG A 16 -8.69 0.21 -0.89
C ARG A 16 -9.55 0.46 0.33
N SER A 17 -10.18 1.63 0.41
CA SER A 17 -11.15 1.88 1.49
C SER A 17 -12.36 0.95 1.30
N PRO A 18 -12.84 0.28 2.35
CA PRO A 18 -14.07 -0.51 2.28
C PRO A 18 -15.32 0.38 2.16
N VAL A 19 -15.21 1.67 2.49
CA VAL A 19 -16.32 2.64 2.45
C VAL A 19 -16.32 3.46 1.15
N TYR A 20 -15.13 3.82 0.65
CA TYR A 20 -14.98 4.71 -0.51
C TYR A 20 -14.18 4.05 -1.63
N SER A 21 -14.84 3.67 -2.71
CA SER A 21 -14.21 2.95 -3.83
C SER A 21 -13.10 3.73 -4.54
N ASN A 22 -13.11 5.06 -4.46
CA ASN A 22 -12.12 5.97 -5.03
C ASN A 22 -10.96 6.30 -4.08
N VAL A 23 -10.96 5.77 -2.85
CA VAL A 23 -9.90 6.03 -1.87
C VAL A 23 -8.99 4.82 -1.77
N ARG A 24 -7.68 5.08 -1.89
CA ARG A 24 -6.62 4.11 -1.71
C ARG A 24 -5.58 4.65 -0.73
N SER A 25 -4.99 3.76 0.04
CA SER A 25 -3.97 4.09 1.04
C SER A 25 -2.74 3.21 0.88
N VAL A 26 -1.58 3.82 1.11
CA VAL A 26 -0.28 3.14 1.22
C VAL A 26 0.37 3.65 2.50
N THR A 27 0.63 2.73 3.43
CA THR A 27 1.32 3.01 4.69
C THR A 27 2.64 2.26 4.71
N THR A 28 3.75 2.98 4.82
CA THR A 28 5.10 2.40 4.82
C THR A 28 6.07 3.27 5.61
N ASN A 29 7.04 2.63 6.28
CA ASN A 29 8.16 3.31 6.95
C ASN A 29 9.30 3.66 5.98
N ALA A 30 9.24 3.19 4.73
CA ALA A 30 10.25 3.37 3.70
C ALA A 30 9.71 4.23 2.53
N GLY A 31 8.87 5.23 2.84
CA GLY A 31 8.18 6.03 1.82
C GLY A 31 9.11 6.80 0.87
N ILE A 32 10.30 7.19 1.33
CA ILE A 32 11.30 7.85 0.45
C ILE A 32 11.84 6.86 -0.58
N THR A 33 12.28 5.69 -0.13
CA THR A 33 12.91 4.68 -1.00
C THR A 33 11.89 3.96 -1.89
N LEU A 34 10.74 3.58 -1.34
CA LEU A 34 9.72 2.79 -2.03
C LEU A 34 8.59 3.63 -2.64
N GLY A 35 8.49 4.92 -2.32
CA GLY A 35 7.43 5.81 -2.80
C GLY A 35 7.23 5.76 -4.32
N PRO A 36 8.30 5.91 -5.14
CA PRO A 36 8.16 5.89 -6.59
C PRO A 36 7.56 4.58 -7.13
N VAL A 37 8.08 3.42 -6.69
CA VAL A 37 7.60 2.12 -7.18
C VAL A 37 6.20 1.80 -6.67
N LEU A 38 5.89 2.13 -5.42
CA LEU A 38 4.55 1.92 -4.85
C LEU A 38 3.51 2.80 -5.54
N ALA A 39 3.84 4.06 -5.83
CA ALA A 39 2.97 4.98 -6.55
C ALA A 39 2.72 4.49 -7.98
N GLN A 40 3.75 4.02 -8.68
CA GLN A 40 3.61 3.48 -10.03
C GLN A 40 2.71 2.24 -10.05
N LEU A 41 2.96 1.25 -9.19
CA LEU A 41 2.14 0.03 -9.11
C LEU A 41 0.69 0.35 -8.77
N MET A 42 0.45 1.26 -7.84
CA MET A 42 -0.89 1.73 -7.49
C MET A 42 -1.58 2.46 -8.64
N ALA A 43 -0.85 3.31 -9.37
CA ALA A 43 -1.38 4.02 -10.54
C ALA A 43 -1.80 3.03 -11.63
N THR A 44 -0.99 2.01 -11.90
CA THR A 44 -1.34 0.90 -12.81
C THR A 44 -2.63 0.20 -12.36
N GLU A 45 -2.79 -0.12 -11.08
CA GLU A 45 -4.06 -0.71 -10.60
C GLU A 45 -5.29 0.18 -10.76
N VAL A 46 -5.09 1.49 -10.72
CA VAL A 46 -6.18 2.48 -10.85
C VAL A 46 -6.55 2.69 -12.30
N LEU A 47 -5.55 2.89 -13.17
CA LEU A 47 -5.74 3.24 -14.57
C LEU A 47 -6.15 2.04 -15.41
N ASP A 48 -5.53 0.88 -15.17
CA ASP A 48 -5.74 -0.32 -15.99
C ASP A 48 -6.76 -1.29 -15.38
N GLY A 49 -7.25 -1.01 -14.16
CA GLY A 49 -8.14 -1.91 -13.42
C GLY A 49 -7.49 -3.25 -13.06
N ALA A 50 -6.16 -3.36 -13.22
CA ALA A 50 -5.42 -4.59 -13.00
C ALA A 50 -5.08 -4.77 -11.52
N ARG A 51 -4.93 -6.02 -11.08
CA ARG A 51 -4.35 -6.34 -9.78
C ARG A 51 -2.86 -6.60 -9.97
N MET A 52 -2.03 -5.94 -9.18
CA MET A 52 -0.59 -6.19 -9.17
C MET A 52 -0.25 -7.29 -8.16
N ASP A 53 0.16 -8.47 -8.64
CA ASP A 53 0.48 -9.64 -7.80
C ASP A 53 1.61 -9.36 -6.80
N VAL A 54 2.58 -8.52 -7.18
CA VAL A 54 3.67 -8.09 -6.31
C VAL A 54 3.17 -7.36 -5.05
N LEU A 55 1.96 -6.81 -5.09
CA LEU A 55 1.34 -6.12 -3.94
C LEU A 55 0.56 -7.05 -3.02
N ASP A 56 0.39 -8.34 -3.37
CA ASP A 56 -0.44 -9.28 -2.61
C ASP A 56 0.00 -9.50 -1.17
N PRO A 57 1.30 -9.68 -0.87
CA PRO A 57 1.77 -9.77 0.52
C PRO A 57 1.52 -8.48 1.32
N TYR A 58 1.32 -7.36 0.63
CA TYR A 58 1.20 -6.03 1.23
C TYR A 58 -0.25 -5.56 1.38
N ARG A 59 -1.25 -6.39 1.07
CA ARG A 59 -2.66 -5.98 1.18
C ARG A 59 -3.11 -5.81 2.63
N ALA A 60 -4.01 -4.85 2.83
CA ALA A 60 -4.65 -4.61 4.12
C ALA A 60 -5.45 -5.83 4.61
N ASP A 61 -5.99 -6.64 3.69
CA ASP A 61 -6.78 -7.85 3.98
C ASP A 61 -6.00 -8.96 4.70
N ARG A 62 -4.70 -8.77 4.96
CA ARG A 62 -3.88 -9.68 5.75
C ARG A 62 -4.05 -9.51 7.27
N PHE A 63 -4.81 -8.50 7.70
CA PHE A 63 -5.13 -8.19 9.10
C PHE A 63 -6.63 -8.30 9.37
#